data_AF-A0A969PWA5-F1
#
_entry.id   AF-A0A969PWA5-F1
#
_cell.length_a   1.000
_cell.length_b   1.000
_cell.length_c   1.000
_cell.angle_alpha   90.00
_cell.angle_beta   90.00
_cell.angle_gamma   90.00
#
_symmetry.space_group_name_H-M   'P 1'
#
loop_
_entity.id
_entity.type
_entity.pdbx_description
1 polymer ?
#
loop_
_entity_poly.entity_id
_entity_poly.type
_entity_poly.pdbx_seq_one_letter_code
_entity_poly.pdbx_strand_id
1 'polypeptide(L)' 'MIGSLRFNGYLFVFLGTVFVLMAIQSTNRTGGMDALTIILIAFAAFDYVLAFKFLGASARERRENGSK' A
#
# COMPACT_ATOMS: atom_id res chain seq x y z
N MET A 1 8.09 -10.56 -18.64
CA MET A 1 6.85 -10.21 -17.91
C MET A 1 7.12 -9.37 -16.63
N ILE A 2 8.11 -8.47 -16.63
CA ILE A 2 8.49 -7.66 -15.44
C ILE A 2 7.54 -6.48 -15.15
N GLY A 3 6.70 -6.09 -16.12
CA GLY A 3 5.75 -4.97 -15.99
C GLY A 3 4.60 -5.25 -15.00
N SER A 4 4.16 -6.50 -14.91
CA SER A 4 3.06 -6.94 -14.04
C SER A 4 3.38 -6.77 -12.55
N LEU A 5 4.62 -7.07 -12.14
CA LEU A 5 5.02 -7.03 -10.73
C LEU A 5 5.09 -5.59 -10.17
N ARG A 6 5.58 -4.65 -10.97
CA ARG A 6 5.67 -3.23 -10.59
C ARG A 6 4.29 -2.57 -10.59
N PHE A 7 3.45 -2.93 -11.57
CA PHE A 7 2.05 -2.47 -11.62
C PHE A 7 1.28 -2.89 -10.36
N ASN A 8 1.44 -4.13 -9.91
CA ASN A 8 0.85 -4.60 -8.66
C ASN A 8 1.31 -3.80 -7.44
N GLY A 9 2.61 -3.50 -7.33
CA GLY A 9 3.13 -2.66 -6.25
C GLY A 9 2.49 -1.28 -6.20
N TYR A 10 2.36 -0.60 -7.34
CA TYR A 10 1.67 0.70 -7.42
C TYR A 10 0.17 0.60 -7.13
N LEU A 11 -0.48 -0.50 -7.51
CA LEU A 11 -1.89 -0.76 -7.18
C LEU A 11 -2.11 -0.86 -5.67
N PHE A 12 -1.25 -1.59 -4.95
CA PHE A 12 -1.33 -1.69 -3.49
C PHE A 12 -1.06 -0.35 -2.79
N VAL A 13 -0.09 0.44 -3.27
CA VAL A 13 0.14 1.82 -2.77
C VAL A 13 -1.09 2.69 -3.00
N PHE A 14 -1.67 2.63 -4.20
CA PHE A 14 -2.85 3.43 -4.54
C PHE A 14 -4.05 3.04 -3.68
N LEU A 15 -4.32 1.74 -3.53
CA LEU A 15 -5.42 1.24 -2.72
C LEU A 15 -5.24 1.60 -1.24
N GLY A 16 -4.02 1.44 -0.70
CA GLY A 16 -3.67 1.89 0.65
C GLY A 16 -3.87 3.39 0.85
N THR A 17 -3.52 4.21 -0.15
CA THR A 17 -3.75 5.67 -0.12
C THR A 17 -5.25 5.99 -0.05
N VAL A 18 -6.07 5.32 -0.86
CA VAL A 18 -7.53 5.50 -0.84
C VAL A 18 -8.13 5.13 0.52
N PHE A 19 -7.66 4.04 1.14
CA PHE A 19 -8.10 3.67 2.50
C PHE A 19 -7.70 4.71 3.55
N VAL A 20 -6.49 5.27 3.48
CA VAL A 20 -6.08 6.39 4.36
C VAL A 20 -6.97 7.61 4.16
N LEU A 21 -7.27 7.99 2.91
CA LEU A 21 -8.13 9.14 2.63
C LEU A 21 -9.55 8.91 3.16
N MET A 22 -10.09 7.70 3.04
CA MET A 22 -11.37 7.34 3.66
C MET A 22 -11.30 7.40 5.19
N ALA A 23 -10.22 6.92 5.81
CA ALA A 23 -10.04 6.99 7.25
C ALA A 23 -10.01 8.43 7.75
N ILE A 24 -9.31 9.33 7.05
CA ILE A 24 -9.26 10.76 7.38
C ILE A 24 -10.66 11.39 7.30
N GLN A 25 -11.41 11.08 6.24
CA GLN A 25 -12.78 11.57 6.10
C GLN A 25 -13.71 11.01 7.19
N SER A 26 -13.55 9.74 7.56
CA SER A 26 -14.29 9.09 8.64
C SER A 26 -14.04 9.81 9.97
N THR A 27 -12.77 10.00 10.35
CA THR A 27 -12.39 10.73 11.58
C THR A 27 -12.93 12.16 11.62
N ASN A 28 -12.88 12.87 10.50
CA ASN A 28 -13.40 14.24 10.42
C ASN A 28 -14.93 14.31 10.57
N ARG A 29 -15.67 13.25 10.24
CA ARG A 29 -17.13 13.22 10.39
C ARG A 29 -17.58 12.89 11.80
N THR A 30 -16.89 11.98 12.48
CA THR A 30 -17.32 11.50 13.80
C THR A 30 -16.57 12.13 14.97
N GLY A 31 -15.58 12.98 14.69
CA GLY A 31 -14.87 13.75 15.71
C GLY A 31 -13.87 12.93 16.52
N GLY A 32 -13.52 11.73 16.06
CA GLY A 32 -12.64 10.81 16.77
C GLY A 32 -12.24 9.58 15.95
N MET A 33 -11.48 8.68 16.58
CA MET A 33 -11.08 7.40 15.98
C MET A 33 -12.13 6.33 16.26
N ASP A 34 -13.16 6.27 15.42
CA ASP A 34 -14.13 5.17 15.49
C ASP A 34 -13.53 3.83 15.04
N ALA A 35 -14.20 2.75 15.44
CA ALA A 35 -13.82 1.38 15.06
C ALA A 35 -13.61 1.22 13.54
N LEU A 36 -14.45 1.86 12.71
CA LEU A 36 -14.29 1.85 11.25
C LEU A 36 -13.00 2.53 10.79
N THR A 37 -12.67 3.68 11.36
CA THR A 37 -11.42 4.40 11.07
C THR A 37 -10.21 3.52 11.42
N ILE A 38 -10.24 2.85 12.57
CA ILE A 38 -9.15 1.98 13.01
C ILE A 38 -8.97 0.81 12.03
N ILE A 39 -10.06 0.19 11.59
CA ILE A 39 -10.03 -0.89 10.59
C ILE A 39 -9.46 -0.37 9.27
N LEU A 40 -9.90 0.79 8.78
CA LEU A 40 -9.39 1.39 7.54
C LEU A 40 -7.88 1.67 7.62
N ILE A 41 -7.40 2.19 8.75
CA ILE A 41 -5.97 2.43 8.98
C ILE A 41 -5.19 1.12 9.00
N ALA A 42 -5.71 0.07 9.67
CA ALA A 42 -5.07 -1.23 9.74
C ALA A 42 -4.94 -1.90 8.36
N PHE A 43 -6.00 -1.84 7.55
CA PHE A 43 -5.98 -2.33 6.16
C PHE A 43 -4.99 -1.53 5.31
N ALA A 44 -5.03 -0.20 5.39
CA ALA A 44 -4.08 0.64 4.67
C ALA A 44 -2.62 0.33 5.04
N ALA A 45 -2.32 0.15 6.32
CA ALA A 45 -0.99 -0.19 6.79
C ALA A 45 -0.53 -1.55 6.23
N PHE A 46 -1.42 -2.54 6.22
CA PHE A 46 -1.14 -3.86 5.64
C PHE A 46 -0.89 -3.77 4.12
N ASP A 47 -1.71 -3.03 3.39
CA ASP A 47 -1.52 -2.78 1.95
C ASP A 47 -0.18 -2.09 1.66
N TYR A 48 0.23 -1.12 2.47
CA TYR A 48 1.54 -0.49 2.32
C TYR A 48 2.68 -1.46 2.60
N VAL A 49 2.57 -2.33 3.61
CA VAL A 49 3.59 -3.34 3.88
C VAL A 49 3.75 -4.30 2.70
N LEU A 50 2.63 -4.75 2.11
CA LEU A 50 2.66 -5.57 0.90
C LEU A 50 3.26 -4.82 -0.28
N ALA A 51 2.86 -3.56 -0.50
CA ALA A 51 3.43 -2.71 -1.54
C ALA A 51 4.95 -2.57 -1.38
N PHE A 52 5.45 -2.28 -0.17
CA PHE A 52 6.87 -2.21 0.12
C PHE A 52 7.58 -3.54 -0.13
N LYS A 53 6.94 -4.67 0.19
CA LYS A 53 7.50 -6.00 -0.09
C LYS A 53 7.63 -6.25 -1.59
N PHE A 54 6.61 -5.93 -2.39
CA PHE A 54 6.65 -6.11 -3.85
C PHE A 54 7.58 -5.11 -4.55
N LEU A 55 7.58 -3.83 -4.16
CA LEU A 55 8.50 -2.84 -4.68
C LEU A 55 9.95 -3.18 -4.29
N GLY A 56 10.20 -3.59 -3.04
CA GLY A 56 11.52 -4.02 -2.58
C GLY A 56 12.01 -5.30 -3.24
N ALA A 57 11.14 -6.31 -3.40
CA ALA A 57 11.48 -7.54 -4.12
C ALA A 57 11.82 -7.26 -5.60
N SER A 58 11.04 -6.42 -6.28
CA SER A 58 11.30 -6.04 -7.67
C SER A 58 12.59 -5.21 -7.85
N ALA A 59 12.99 -4.41 -6.84
CA ALA A 59 14.25 -3.69 -6.83
C ALA A 59 15.45 -4.65 -6.62
N ARG A 60 15.26 -5.71 -5.83
CA ARG A 60 16.29 -6.71 -5.56
C ARG A 60 16.51 -7.65 -6.75
N GLU A 61 15.45 -8.05 -7.42
CA GLU A 61 15.48 -8.85 -8.67
C GLU A 61 16.20 -8.11 -9.82
N ARG A 62 16.12 -6.77 -9.86
CA ARG A 62 16.90 -5.95 -10.80
C ARG A 62 18.40 -5.92 -10.51
N ARG A 63 18.83 -6.06 -9.25
CA ARG A 63 20.27 -6.12 -8.93
C ARG A 63 20.90 -7.44 -9.37
N GLU A 64 20.15 -8.54 -9.33
CA GLU A 64 20.61 -9.86 -9.80
C GLU A 64 20.63 -9.95 -11.34
N ASN A 65 19.60 -9.44 -12.03
CA ASN A 65 19.53 -9.49 -13.49
C ASN A 65 20.28 -8.37 -14.23
N GLY A 66 20.74 -7.33 -13.53
CA GLY A 66 21.62 -6.28 -14.09
C GLY A 66 23.12 -6.63 -14.03
N SER A 67 23.48 -7.81 -13.52
CA SER A 67 24.86 -8.30 -13.39
C SER A 67 25.18 -9.44 -14.37
N LYS A 68 24.43 -9.57 -15.46
CA LYS A 68 24.73 -10.45 -16.59
C LYS A 68 25.00 -9.65 -17.86
#